data_AF-A0A0C3MKB4-F1
#
_entry.id   AF-A0A0C3MKB4-F1
#
_cell.length_a   1.000
_cell.length_b   1.000
_cell.length_c   1.000
_cell.angle_alpha   90.00
_cell.angle_beta   90.00
_cell.angle_gamma   90.00
#
_symmetry.space_group_name_H-M   'P 1'
#
loop_
_entity.id
_entity.type
_entity.pdbx_description
1 polymer ?
#
loop_
_entity_poly.entity_id
_entity_poly.type
_entity_poly.pdbx_seq_one_letter_code
_entity_poly.pdbx_strand_id
1 'polypeptide(L)'
;MVALACDVLKTVAIFGPHGELPDKKTDAEGWNEAWNRYLEWRFHPNPTLNNTSAPNRLLPLFEISDNPLTRKAWLAESKALSTVLLKKQVGMTDFIRDQWGSFALGWLSLGPEERSKHVLRTLIRLCDTFDFERSRFFCPESTTAFLERDSGRGLLDLVTPFAPLPNQTRKRDEPTFLFHPHYDCAMGYDQPCPVGRDPAIWDMIRNNNYCARSEFLCRMLFYIICDALGVEVPPVETRKLWAAKTEGREIYSRLPDSINAVDGFEKEVIGSLQEMQKKAVWIRDWKFGHPPHKTICGKPVAVQSPTPIVPLRAFEQAISSSQKDVYTIPPPDKGFIRSSDLISQIVYLQDKCRELKELAYMKGGEKAWFICLYQDTWTAAYLRVFRNHGFRNGDPKAVAVM
;
A
#
# COMPACT_ATOMS: atom_id res chain seq x y z
N MET A 1 -0.36 -4.88 1.15
CA MET A 1 -0.88 -3.68 0.43
C MET A 1 -2.00 -3.99 -0.57
N VAL A 2 -2.06 -5.19 -1.15
CA VAL A 2 -3.07 -5.56 -2.17
C VAL A 2 -4.52 -5.46 -1.67
N ALA A 3 -4.83 -5.88 -0.44
CA ALA A 3 -6.18 -5.77 0.15
C ALA A 3 -6.60 -4.30 0.36
N LEU A 4 -5.71 -3.48 0.92
CA LEU A 4 -5.92 -2.03 1.07
C LEU A 4 -6.25 -1.36 -0.27
N ALA A 5 -5.68 -1.88 -1.35
CA ALA A 5 -5.75 -1.26 -2.66
C ALA A 5 -7.01 -1.60 -3.48
N CYS A 6 -7.67 -2.75 -3.23
CA CYS A 6 -9.03 -2.99 -3.73
C CYS A 6 -10.05 -2.09 -3.03
N ASP A 7 -9.78 -1.72 -1.77
CA ASP A 7 -10.66 -0.84 -1.01
C ASP A 7 -10.50 0.63 -1.40
N VAL A 8 -9.32 1.06 -1.87
CA VAL A 8 -9.12 2.43 -2.35
C VAL A 8 -10.08 2.77 -3.49
N LEU A 9 -10.10 1.97 -4.57
CA LEU A 9 -10.94 2.29 -5.73
C LEU A 9 -12.44 2.24 -5.38
N LYS A 10 -12.86 1.30 -4.53
CA LYS A 10 -14.23 1.26 -4.01
C LYS A 10 -14.56 2.51 -3.18
N THR A 11 -13.60 3.00 -2.39
CA THR A 11 -13.79 4.21 -1.59
C THR A 11 -13.88 5.43 -2.49
N VAL A 12 -13.04 5.54 -3.52
CA VAL A 12 -13.10 6.63 -4.51
C VAL A 12 -14.41 6.58 -5.29
N ALA A 13 -14.91 5.39 -5.63
CA ALA A 13 -16.18 5.21 -6.33
C ALA A 13 -17.38 5.86 -5.60
N ILE A 14 -17.38 5.87 -4.25
CA ILE A 14 -18.42 6.55 -3.45
C ILE A 14 -18.50 8.04 -3.78
N PHE A 15 -17.38 8.64 -4.21
CA PHE A 15 -17.30 10.04 -4.61
C PHE A 15 -17.65 10.25 -6.09
N GLY A 16 -17.86 9.20 -6.89
CA GLY A 16 -18.31 9.34 -8.26
C GLY A 16 -19.84 9.43 -8.40
N PRO A 17 -20.34 9.76 -9.60
CA PRO A 17 -21.78 9.74 -9.89
C PRO A 17 -22.39 8.38 -9.55
N HIS A 18 -23.53 8.38 -8.85
CA HIS A 18 -24.24 7.16 -8.43
C HIS A 18 -23.43 6.20 -7.53
N GLY A 19 -22.31 6.64 -6.95
CA GLY A 19 -21.42 5.79 -6.15
C GLY A 19 -20.56 4.84 -6.98
N GLU A 20 -20.37 5.15 -8.27
CA GLU A 20 -19.49 4.41 -9.18
C GLU A 20 -18.30 5.28 -9.59
N LEU A 21 -17.12 4.68 -9.74
CA LEU A 21 -15.95 5.37 -10.29
C LEU A 21 -16.08 5.38 -11.82
N PRO A 22 -16.20 6.55 -12.48
CA PRO A 22 -16.30 6.58 -13.94
C PRO A 22 -15.07 5.98 -14.61
N ASP A 23 -15.26 5.40 -15.79
CA ASP A 23 -14.16 4.83 -16.56
C ASP A 23 -13.30 5.95 -17.14
N LYS A 24 -12.00 5.97 -16.80
CA LYS A 24 -11.06 7.02 -17.22
C LYS A 24 -10.84 7.14 -18.73
N LYS A 25 -11.27 6.16 -19.54
CA LYS A 25 -11.15 6.19 -21.01
C LYS A 25 -12.40 6.76 -21.66
N THR A 26 -13.59 6.48 -21.10
CA THR A 26 -14.86 6.97 -21.66
C THR A 26 -15.38 8.24 -20.99
N ASP A 27 -15.06 8.45 -19.72
CA ASP A 27 -15.41 9.62 -18.89
C ASP A 27 -14.22 10.04 -18.02
N ALA A 28 -13.20 10.57 -18.70
CA ALA A 28 -11.97 11.04 -18.08
C ALA A 28 -12.20 12.12 -17.02
N GLU A 29 -13.08 13.08 -17.30
CA GLU A 29 -13.36 14.20 -16.42
C GLU A 29 -14.09 13.74 -15.16
N GLY A 30 -15.14 12.93 -15.30
CA GLY A 30 -15.86 12.35 -14.17
C GLY A 30 -14.97 11.47 -13.30
N TRP A 31 -14.07 10.68 -13.92
CA TRP A 31 -13.07 9.89 -13.19
C TRP A 31 -12.13 10.78 -12.37
N ASN A 32 -11.61 11.85 -12.98
CA ASN A 32 -10.69 12.76 -12.30
C ASN A 32 -11.38 13.54 -11.18
N GLU A 33 -12.63 13.93 -11.40
CA GLU A 33 -13.43 14.66 -10.41
C GLU A 33 -13.79 13.79 -9.20
N ALA A 34 -14.05 12.49 -9.40
CA ALA A 34 -14.21 11.55 -8.29
C ALA A 34 -12.92 11.45 -7.44
N TRP A 35 -11.76 11.41 -8.10
CA TRP A 35 -10.46 11.43 -7.43
C TRP A 35 -10.19 12.74 -6.68
N ASN A 36 -10.50 13.89 -7.28
CA ASN A 36 -10.34 15.20 -6.63
C ASN A 36 -11.15 15.27 -5.33
N ARG A 37 -12.45 14.98 -5.41
CA ARG A 37 -13.34 14.96 -4.24
C ARG A 37 -12.88 13.99 -3.16
N TYR A 38 -12.43 12.80 -3.55
CA TYR A 38 -11.87 11.84 -2.62
C TYR A 38 -10.63 12.36 -1.89
N LEU A 39 -9.65 12.90 -2.62
CA LEU A 39 -8.41 13.40 -2.04
C LEU A 39 -8.65 14.63 -1.15
N GLU A 40 -9.52 15.54 -1.58
CA GLU A 40 -9.93 16.71 -0.79
C GLU A 40 -10.62 16.31 0.50
N TRP A 41 -11.55 15.34 0.47
CA TRP A 41 -12.17 14.79 1.67
C TRP A 41 -11.14 14.12 2.59
N ARG A 42 -10.29 13.26 2.02
CA ARG A 42 -9.30 12.48 2.77
C ARG A 42 -8.28 13.37 3.48
N PHE A 43 -7.81 14.41 2.82
CA PHE A 43 -6.78 15.31 3.30
C PHE A 43 -7.36 16.66 3.74
N HIS A 44 -8.67 16.72 4.01
CA HIS A 44 -9.31 17.93 4.48
C HIS A 44 -8.68 18.41 5.80
N PRO A 45 -8.43 19.72 5.98
CA PRO A 45 -7.77 20.24 7.18
C PRO A 45 -8.55 20.02 8.48
N ASN A 46 -9.86 19.81 8.39
CA ASN A 46 -10.71 19.67 9.58
C ASN A 46 -10.60 18.25 10.18
N PRO A 47 -9.99 18.09 11.37
CA PRO A 47 -9.73 16.79 11.99
C PRO A 47 -11.00 16.03 12.41
N THR A 48 -12.13 16.74 12.59
CA THR A 48 -13.38 16.15 13.07
C THR A 48 -13.97 15.09 12.12
N LEU A 49 -13.69 15.21 10.82
CA LEU A 49 -14.16 14.26 9.80
C LEU A 49 -13.24 13.04 9.63
N ASN A 50 -11.98 13.12 10.10
CA ASN A 50 -10.95 12.11 9.85
C ASN A 50 -10.47 11.37 11.12
N ASN A 51 -11.30 11.38 12.17
CA ASN A 51 -10.96 11.10 13.56
C ASN A 51 -10.58 9.63 13.92
N THR A 52 -10.19 8.79 12.96
CA THR A 52 -9.43 7.59 13.29
C THR A 52 -7.97 8.00 13.40
N SER A 53 -7.44 8.09 14.62
CA SER A 53 -6.05 8.46 14.88
C SER A 53 -5.08 7.73 13.94
N ALA A 54 -4.41 8.49 13.07
CA ALA A 54 -3.43 8.03 12.10
C ALA A 54 -2.42 6.98 12.65
N PRO A 55 -1.87 7.09 13.88
CA PRO A 55 -0.95 6.09 14.40
C PRO A 55 -1.53 4.67 14.45
N ASN A 56 -2.84 4.52 14.67
CA ASN A 56 -3.47 3.20 14.72
C ASN A 56 -3.52 2.51 13.34
N ARG A 57 -3.48 3.27 12.24
CA ARG A 57 -3.44 2.70 10.88
C ARG A 57 -2.07 2.10 10.55
N LEU A 58 -1.01 2.61 11.19
CA LEU A 58 0.37 2.18 10.96
C LEU A 58 0.84 1.15 12.00
N LEU A 59 0.06 0.87 13.06
CA LEU A 59 0.38 -0.17 14.04
C LEU A 59 0.79 -1.52 13.44
N PRO A 60 0.08 -2.05 12.42
CA PRO A 60 0.49 -3.31 11.80
C PRO A 60 1.88 -3.23 11.16
N LEU A 61 2.28 -2.06 10.66
CA LEU A 61 3.61 -1.87 10.08
C LEU A 61 4.72 -1.90 11.13
N PHE A 62 4.45 -1.39 12.34
CA PHE A 62 5.37 -1.55 13.46
C PHE A 62 5.53 -3.03 13.82
N GLU A 63 4.43 -3.77 13.96
CA GLU A 63 4.48 -5.19 14.31
C GLU A 63 5.22 -6.04 13.26
N ILE A 64 5.03 -5.74 11.98
CA ILE A 64 5.77 -6.36 10.87
C ILE A 64 7.27 -6.05 10.97
N SER A 65 7.62 -4.80 11.32
CA SER A 65 8.99 -4.30 11.37
C SER A 65 9.75 -4.67 12.64
N ASP A 66 9.04 -5.06 13.70
CA ASP A 66 9.66 -5.53 14.93
C ASP A 66 10.38 -6.88 14.71
N ASN A 67 10.04 -7.62 13.65
CA ASN A 67 10.79 -8.79 13.22
C ASN A 67 12.11 -8.37 12.52
N PRO A 68 13.30 -8.80 13.00
CA PRO A 68 14.58 -8.39 12.42
C PRO A 68 14.80 -8.77 10.95
N LEU A 69 14.29 -9.92 10.50
CA LEU A 69 14.42 -10.35 9.10
C LEU A 69 13.55 -9.49 8.19
N THR A 70 12.31 -9.23 8.61
CA THR A 70 11.41 -8.34 7.88
C THR A 70 11.96 -6.92 7.83
N ARG A 71 12.47 -6.40 8.95
CA ARG A 71 13.13 -5.09 9.02
C ARG A 71 14.30 -4.99 8.05
N LYS A 72 15.17 -5.99 8.02
CA LYS A 72 16.32 -6.04 7.10
C LYS A 72 15.86 -6.03 5.64
N ALA A 73 14.84 -6.83 5.29
CA ALA A 73 14.28 -6.85 3.94
C ALA A 73 13.69 -5.49 3.55
N TRP A 74 12.94 -4.86 4.46
CA TRP A 74 12.32 -3.56 4.22
C TRP A 74 13.36 -2.44 4.09
N LEU A 75 14.43 -2.43 4.89
CA LEU A 75 15.52 -1.48 4.72
C LEU A 75 16.20 -1.62 3.35
N ALA A 76 16.41 -2.86 2.88
CA ALA A 76 16.97 -3.11 1.56
C ALA A 76 16.04 -2.62 0.43
N GLU A 77 14.74 -2.89 0.54
CA GLU A 77 13.72 -2.42 -0.41
C GLU A 77 13.59 -0.90 -0.42
N SER A 78 13.49 -0.28 0.76
CA SER A 78 13.43 1.18 0.92
C SER A 78 14.65 1.85 0.29
N LYS A 79 15.84 1.27 0.48
CA LYS A 79 17.07 1.75 -0.14
C LYS A 79 17.04 1.61 -1.67
N ALA A 80 16.51 0.50 -2.19
CA ALA A 80 16.36 0.29 -3.62
C ALA A 80 15.37 1.31 -4.24
N LEU A 81 14.21 1.50 -3.61
CA LEU A 81 13.21 2.50 -4.02
C LEU A 81 13.78 3.92 -3.99
N SER A 82 14.49 4.28 -2.91
CA SER A 82 15.19 5.56 -2.77
C SER A 82 16.22 5.75 -3.90
N THR A 83 17.02 4.74 -4.21
CA THR A 83 18.01 4.80 -5.30
C THR A 83 17.33 5.01 -6.66
N VAL A 84 16.23 4.32 -6.94
CA VAL A 84 15.46 4.46 -8.19
C VAL A 84 14.84 5.85 -8.27
N LEU A 85 14.26 6.34 -7.18
CA LEU A 85 13.68 7.68 -7.09
C LEU A 85 14.73 8.76 -7.35
N LEU A 86 15.90 8.67 -6.71
CA LEU A 86 17.00 9.60 -6.92
C LEU A 86 17.40 9.66 -8.39
N LYS A 87 17.59 8.51 -9.05
CA LYS A 87 17.94 8.45 -10.48
C LYS A 87 16.90 9.17 -11.34
N LYS A 88 15.61 9.00 -11.05
CA LYS A 88 14.52 9.67 -11.78
C LYS A 88 14.52 11.18 -11.55
N GLN A 89 14.70 11.61 -10.31
CA GLN A 89 14.74 13.03 -9.97
C GLN A 89 15.96 13.72 -10.59
N VAL A 90 17.13 13.06 -10.64
CA VAL A 90 18.30 13.54 -11.37
C VAL A 90 17.99 13.66 -12.86
N GLY A 91 17.43 12.60 -13.48
CA GLY A 91 17.05 12.66 -14.89
C GLY A 91 16.03 13.76 -15.21
N MET A 92 15.04 13.96 -14.34
CA MET A 92 14.08 15.06 -14.46
C MET A 92 14.76 16.42 -14.30
N THR A 93 15.64 16.58 -13.31
CA THR A 93 16.42 17.81 -13.07
C THR A 93 17.28 18.15 -14.29
N ASP A 94 17.93 17.16 -14.89
CA ASP A 94 18.75 17.33 -16.08
C ASP A 94 17.89 17.71 -17.29
N PHE A 95 16.74 17.05 -17.47
CA PHE A 95 15.80 17.37 -18.55
C PHE A 95 15.24 18.79 -18.47
N ILE A 96 14.81 19.22 -17.27
CA ILE A 96 14.21 20.56 -17.11
C ILE A 96 15.26 21.66 -17.07
N ARG A 97 16.56 21.34 -16.96
CA ARG A 97 17.60 22.33 -16.73
C ARG A 97 17.60 23.47 -17.75
N ASP A 98 17.52 23.09 -19.02
CA ASP A 98 17.57 24.01 -20.15
C ASP A 98 16.17 24.46 -20.60
N GLN A 99 15.13 23.79 -20.10
CA GLN A 99 13.73 24.02 -20.49
C GLN A 99 12.92 24.74 -19.42
N TRP A 100 13.45 24.94 -18.21
CA TRP A 100 12.66 25.43 -17.08
C TRP A 100 12.04 26.80 -17.33
N GLY A 101 12.83 27.74 -17.88
CA GLY A 101 12.35 29.10 -18.16
C GLY A 101 11.26 29.13 -19.22
N SER A 102 11.47 28.43 -20.35
CA SER A 102 10.49 28.33 -21.44
C SER A 102 9.23 27.58 -20.99
N PHE A 103 9.39 26.47 -20.26
CA PHE A 103 8.28 25.73 -19.69
C PHE A 103 7.46 26.57 -18.71
N ALA A 104 8.09 27.21 -17.72
CA ALA A 104 7.36 27.96 -16.71
C ALA A 104 6.57 29.15 -17.31
N LEU A 105 7.17 29.87 -18.26
CA LEU A 105 6.49 30.96 -18.96
C LEU A 105 5.36 30.43 -19.87
N GLY A 106 5.61 29.35 -20.61
CA GLY A 106 4.60 28.71 -21.45
C GLY A 106 3.43 28.17 -20.63
N TRP A 107 3.70 27.53 -19.49
CA TRP A 107 2.68 27.01 -18.59
C TRP A 107 1.76 28.11 -18.02
N LEU A 108 2.35 29.24 -17.59
CA LEU A 108 1.59 30.37 -17.06
C LEU A 108 0.83 31.14 -18.15
N SER A 109 1.24 31.05 -19.42
CA SER A 109 0.52 31.68 -20.53
C SER A 109 -0.68 30.86 -21.01
N LEU A 110 -0.74 29.56 -20.68
CA LEU A 110 -1.91 28.72 -20.95
C LEU A 110 -3.14 29.20 -20.15
N GLY A 111 -4.33 28.96 -20.70
CA GLY A 111 -5.58 29.08 -19.95
C GLY A 111 -5.77 27.90 -18.98
N PRO A 112 -6.65 28.03 -17.97
CA PRO A 112 -6.94 26.94 -17.03
C PRO A 112 -7.48 25.67 -17.71
N GLU A 113 -8.24 25.83 -18.79
CA GLU A 113 -8.76 24.70 -19.57
C GLU A 113 -7.63 23.88 -20.23
N GLU A 114 -6.67 24.55 -20.88
CA GLU A 114 -5.55 23.88 -21.54
C GLU A 114 -4.61 23.21 -20.54
N ARG A 115 -4.32 23.85 -19.40
CA ARG A 115 -3.56 23.22 -18.31
C ARG A 115 -4.26 21.98 -17.77
N SER A 116 -5.57 22.07 -17.55
CA SER A 116 -6.39 20.93 -17.10
C SER A 116 -6.32 19.75 -18.10
N LYS A 117 -6.34 20.02 -19.42
CA LYS A 117 -6.17 18.98 -20.45
C LYS A 117 -4.82 18.27 -20.34
N HIS A 118 -3.72 18.99 -20.16
CA HIS A 118 -2.39 18.41 -19.97
C HIS A 118 -2.35 17.52 -18.70
N VAL A 119 -2.83 18.05 -17.57
CA VAL A 119 -2.90 17.31 -16.30
C VAL A 119 -3.72 16.03 -16.45
N LEU A 120 -4.93 16.13 -17.01
CA LEU A 120 -5.86 15.02 -17.15
C LEU A 120 -5.29 13.92 -18.05
N ARG A 121 -4.76 14.29 -19.23
CA ARG A 121 -4.14 13.35 -20.16
C ARG A 121 -2.98 12.60 -19.52
N THR A 122 -2.11 13.31 -18.79
CA THR A 122 -1.01 12.70 -18.06
C THR A 122 -1.50 11.74 -16.98
N LEU A 123 -2.50 12.14 -16.18
CA LEU A 123 -3.04 11.30 -15.11
C LEU A 123 -3.66 10.02 -15.65
N ILE A 124 -4.44 10.08 -16.74
CA ILE A 124 -4.99 8.89 -17.41
C ILE A 124 -3.85 7.97 -17.84
N ARG A 125 -2.84 8.53 -18.53
CA ARG A 125 -1.71 7.75 -19.05
C ARG A 125 -0.91 7.06 -17.93
N LEU A 126 -0.66 7.74 -16.82
CA LEU A 126 0.04 7.15 -15.68
C LEU A 126 -0.82 6.11 -14.98
N CYS A 127 -2.09 6.45 -14.72
CA CYS A 127 -3.02 5.59 -13.99
C CYS A 127 -3.56 4.44 -14.84
N ASP A 128 -3.33 4.37 -16.15
CA ASP A 128 -3.62 3.17 -16.95
C ASP A 128 -2.79 1.96 -16.46
N THR A 129 -1.71 2.23 -15.73
CA THR A 129 -0.96 1.22 -14.98
C THR A 129 -1.52 1.11 -13.55
N PHE A 130 -1.94 -0.11 -13.17
CA PHE A 130 -2.68 -0.35 -11.93
C PHE A 130 -1.97 0.11 -10.65
N ASP A 131 -0.63 0.04 -10.63
CA ASP A 131 0.16 0.44 -9.47
C ASP A 131 0.16 1.96 -9.26
N PHE A 132 0.05 2.75 -10.33
CA PHE A 132 0.10 4.22 -10.24
C PHE A 132 -1.21 4.84 -9.79
N GLU A 133 -2.34 4.29 -10.22
CA GLU A 133 -3.65 4.75 -9.75
C GLU A 133 -3.77 4.59 -8.22
N ARG A 134 -3.17 3.54 -7.66
CA ARG A 134 -3.10 3.33 -6.21
C ARG A 134 -2.21 4.34 -5.51
N SER A 135 -1.08 4.71 -6.10
CA SER A 135 -0.18 5.70 -5.51
C SER A 135 -0.80 7.10 -5.46
N ARG A 136 -1.74 7.42 -6.36
CA ARG A 136 -2.47 8.69 -6.37
C ARG A 136 -3.20 8.97 -5.05
N PHE A 137 -3.68 7.93 -4.36
CA PHE A 137 -4.32 8.01 -3.03
C PHE A 137 -3.49 8.76 -1.98
N PHE A 138 -2.15 8.76 -2.11
CA PHE A 138 -1.24 9.42 -1.18
C PHE A 138 -0.87 10.85 -1.61
N CYS A 139 -1.38 11.33 -2.75
CA CYS A 139 -0.87 12.54 -3.40
C CYS A 139 -1.96 13.62 -3.50
N PRO A 140 -2.29 14.35 -2.41
CA PRO A 140 -3.25 15.47 -2.48
C PRO A 140 -2.82 16.57 -3.47
N GLU A 141 -1.53 16.63 -3.79
CA GLU A 141 -0.97 17.56 -4.77
C GLU A 141 -1.39 17.24 -6.21
N SER A 142 -1.92 16.04 -6.45
CA SER A 142 -2.41 15.62 -7.77
C SER A 142 -3.85 16.09 -8.08
N THR A 143 -4.43 16.92 -7.21
CA THR A 143 -5.75 17.49 -7.42
C THR A 143 -5.69 18.70 -8.34
N THR A 144 -6.73 18.91 -9.14
CA THR A 144 -6.82 20.09 -10.01
C THR A 144 -6.74 21.38 -9.19
N ALA A 145 -7.41 21.44 -8.03
CA ALA A 145 -7.38 22.61 -7.15
C ALA A 145 -5.96 22.96 -6.67
N PHE A 146 -5.15 21.96 -6.34
CA PHE A 146 -3.76 22.19 -5.94
C PHE A 146 -2.92 22.65 -7.14
N LEU A 147 -2.99 21.96 -8.27
CA LEU A 147 -2.14 22.23 -9.43
C LEU A 147 -2.45 23.58 -10.09
N GLU A 148 -3.72 23.97 -10.14
CA GLU A 148 -4.21 25.23 -10.73
C GLU A 148 -4.13 26.42 -9.76
N ARG A 149 -3.72 26.22 -8.50
CA ARG A 149 -3.62 27.28 -7.50
C ARG A 149 -2.79 28.45 -8.03
N ASP A 150 -3.26 29.67 -7.77
CA ASP A 150 -2.64 30.93 -8.19
C ASP A 150 -2.34 30.95 -9.70
N SER A 151 -3.33 30.54 -10.50
CA SER A 151 -3.27 30.52 -11.97
C SER A 151 -2.18 29.58 -12.51
N GLY A 152 -2.14 28.35 -12.00
CA GLY A 152 -1.21 27.31 -12.44
C GLY A 152 0.14 27.32 -11.70
N ARG A 153 0.31 28.19 -10.70
CA ARG A 153 1.53 28.26 -9.89
C ARG A 153 1.74 27.01 -9.05
N GLY A 154 0.67 26.36 -8.61
CA GLY A 154 0.74 25.14 -7.81
C GLY A 154 1.59 24.04 -8.45
N LEU A 155 1.46 23.81 -9.76
CA LEU A 155 2.35 22.89 -10.49
C LEU A 155 3.82 23.36 -10.43
N LEU A 156 4.09 24.64 -10.70
CA LEU A 156 5.46 25.16 -10.72
C LEU A 156 6.13 25.07 -9.34
N ASP A 157 5.37 25.27 -8.26
CA ASP A 157 5.87 25.12 -6.90
C ASP A 157 6.30 23.66 -6.62
N LEU A 158 5.64 22.65 -7.22
CA LEU A 158 6.05 21.25 -7.12
C LEU A 158 7.29 20.91 -7.95
N VAL A 159 7.48 21.58 -9.10
CA VAL A 159 8.65 21.35 -9.97
C VAL A 159 9.88 22.10 -9.46
N THR A 160 9.69 23.25 -8.80
CA THR A 160 10.77 24.13 -8.31
C THR A 160 11.85 23.38 -7.51
N PRO A 161 11.52 22.45 -6.58
CA PRO A 161 12.52 21.65 -5.87
C PRO A 161 13.42 20.80 -6.76
N PHE A 162 13.10 20.62 -8.04
CA PHE A 162 13.90 19.90 -9.03
C PHE A 162 14.56 20.83 -10.05
N ALA A 163 14.09 22.07 -10.18
CA ALA A 163 14.65 23.04 -11.11
C ALA A 163 16.08 23.44 -10.71
N PRO A 164 16.98 23.67 -11.67
CA PRO A 164 18.32 24.18 -11.36
C PRO A 164 18.19 25.59 -10.77
N LEU A 165 18.59 25.76 -9.51
CA LEU A 165 18.82 27.11 -8.98
C LEU A 165 20.19 27.59 -9.45
N PRO A 166 20.37 28.88 -9.79
CA PRO A 166 21.64 29.44 -10.29
C PRO A 166 22.87 29.13 -9.41
N ASN A 167 22.65 28.78 -8.14
CA ASN A 167 23.69 28.49 -7.15
C ASN A 167 23.68 27.04 -6.63
N GLN A 168 22.86 26.14 -7.19
CA GLN A 168 22.88 24.71 -6.82
C GLN A 168 23.83 23.93 -7.73
N THR A 169 25.11 23.90 -7.35
CA THR A 169 26.11 23.01 -7.98
C THR A 169 26.19 21.64 -7.31
N ARG A 170 25.51 21.46 -6.17
CA ARG A 170 25.63 20.21 -5.38
C ARG A 170 24.86 19.08 -6.05
N LYS A 171 25.61 18.06 -6.47
CA LYS A 171 25.07 16.76 -6.90
C LYS A 171 24.20 16.20 -5.76
N ARG A 172 22.95 15.83 -6.08
CA ARG A 172 22.05 15.18 -5.12
C ARG A 172 22.54 13.76 -4.87
N ASP A 173 22.83 13.46 -3.61
CA ASP A 173 23.17 12.15 -3.06
C ASP A 173 21.95 11.44 -2.46
N GLU A 174 20.88 12.18 -2.19
CA GLU A 174 19.63 11.67 -1.63
C GLU A 174 18.40 12.18 -2.40
N PRO A 175 17.29 11.40 -2.43
CA PRO A 175 16.04 11.86 -3.01
C PRO A 175 15.51 13.12 -2.34
N THR A 176 14.89 13.98 -3.12
CA THR A 176 14.11 15.11 -2.62
C THR A 176 12.70 14.63 -2.29
N PHE A 177 12.29 14.76 -1.02
CA PHE A 177 10.91 14.51 -0.60
C PHE A 177 10.11 15.82 -0.63
N LEU A 178 8.92 15.77 -1.22
CA LEU A 178 7.99 16.90 -1.25
C LEU A 178 7.09 16.81 -0.02
N PHE A 179 7.23 17.66 0.98
CA PHE A 179 6.37 17.60 2.17
C PHE A 179 5.02 18.25 1.90
N HIS A 180 3.95 17.73 2.53
CA HIS A 180 2.63 18.33 2.43
C HIS A 180 1.89 18.26 3.76
N PRO A 181 1.57 19.41 4.39
CA PRO A 181 1.07 19.45 5.76
C PRO A 181 -0.15 18.54 6.01
N HIS A 182 -1.11 18.51 5.08
CA HIS A 182 -2.29 17.67 5.25
C HIS A 182 -2.01 16.18 5.04
N TYR A 183 -1.02 15.84 4.20
CA TYR A 183 -0.60 14.45 4.06
C TYR A 183 0.10 13.99 5.33
N ASP A 184 1.03 14.80 5.82
CA ASP A 184 1.82 14.52 7.01
C ASP A 184 0.90 14.36 8.22
N CYS A 185 -0.07 15.26 8.40
CA CYS A 185 -1.09 15.16 9.44
C CYS A 185 -1.96 13.91 9.30
N ALA A 186 -2.46 13.59 8.08
CA ALA A 186 -3.29 12.42 7.85
C ALA A 186 -2.56 11.08 8.07
N MET A 187 -1.23 11.09 7.88
CA MET A 187 -0.36 9.94 8.14
C MET A 187 0.22 9.94 9.56
N GLY A 188 0.08 11.05 10.30
CA GLY A 188 0.68 11.26 11.62
C GLY A 188 2.19 11.50 11.60
N TYR A 189 2.77 11.86 10.46
CA TYR A 189 4.22 12.11 10.29
C TYR A 189 4.67 13.46 10.85
N ASP A 190 3.72 14.35 11.12
CA ASP A 190 3.91 15.58 11.89
C ASP A 190 4.04 15.33 13.41
N GLN A 191 3.71 14.12 13.88
CA GLN A 191 3.80 13.70 15.27
C GLN A 191 5.12 12.94 15.55
N PRO A 192 5.61 12.97 16.81
CA PRO A 192 6.74 12.13 17.20
C PRO A 192 6.41 10.63 17.07
N CYS A 193 7.45 9.79 17.08
CA CYS A 193 7.28 8.34 17.13
C CYS A 193 6.34 7.95 18.27
N PRO A 194 5.34 7.05 18.04
CA PRO A 194 4.45 6.60 19.10
C PRO A 194 5.21 6.04 20.30
N VAL A 195 4.75 6.37 21.52
CA VAL A 195 5.38 5.92 22.77
C VAL A 195 5.51 4.40 22.79
N GLY A 196 6.71 3.91 23.13
CA GLY A 196 7.01 2.47 23.20
C GLY A 196 7.35 1.82 21.86
N ARG A 197 7.50 2.59 20.77
CA ARG A 197 7.97 2.10 19.46
C ARG A 197 9.39 2.57 19.17
N ASP A 198 10.12 1.80 18.37
CA ASP A 198 11.47 2.13 17.91
C ASP A 198 11.41 3.32 16.92
N PRO A 199 12.02 4.47 17.25
CA PRO A 199 12.08 5.63 16.34
C PRO A 199 12.69 5.32 14.98
N ALA A 200 13.65 4.39 14.89
CA ALA A 200 14.26 4.02 13.62
C ALA A 200 13.30 3.21 12.72
N ILE A 201 12.38 2.44 13.32
CA ILE A 201 11.29 1.79 12.56
C ILE A 201 10.31 2.85 12.06
N TRP A 202 9.98 3.83 12.89
CA TRP A 202 9.11 4.93 12.49
C TRP A 202 9.67 5.72 11.31
N ASP A 203 10.94 6.12 11.39
CA ASP A 203 11.62 6.82 10.30
C ASP A 203 11.67 5.98 9.02
N MET A 204 11.89 4.68 9.13
CA MET A 204 11.85 3.76 7.99
C MET A 204 10.46 3.72 7.33
N ILE A 205 9.39 3.56 8.11
CA ILE A 205 8.00 3.55 7.61
C ILE A 205 7.70 4.87 6.90
N ARG A 206 8.04 6.00 7.54
CA ARG A 206 7.83 7.34 7.00
C ARG A 206 8.58 7.53 5.68
N ASN A 207 9.87 7.21 5.65
CA ASN A 207 10.71 7.37 4.46
C ASN A 207 10.23 6.49 3.31
N ASN A 208 9.79 5.25 3.58
CA ASN A 208 9.24 4.38 2.54
C ASN A 208 7.98 4.96 1.89
N ASN A 209 7.07 5.51 2.71
CA ASN A 209 5.85 6.15 2.21
C ASN A 209 6.15 7.44 1.44
N TYR A 210 7.10 8.27 1.90
CA TYR A 210 7.56 9.42 1.13
C TYR A 210 8.22 9.02 -0.18
N CYS A 211 9.03 7.95 -0.22
CA CYS A 211 9.60 7.44 -1.46
C CYS A 211 8.51 7.05 -2.47
N ALA A 212 7.51 6.28 -2.05
CA ALA A 212 6.41 5.87 -2.92
C ALA A 212 5.60 7.06 -3.45
N ARG A 213 5.28 8.02 -2.56
CA ARG A 213 4.56 9.25 -2.92
C ARG A 213 5.38 10.13 -3.88
N SER A 214 6.65 10.37 -3.57
CA SER A 214 7.56 11.16 -4.41
C SER A 214 7.82 10.49 -5.77
N GLU A 215 7.76 9.16 -5.86
CA GLU A 215 7.89 8.45 -7.14
C GLU A 215 6.71 8.76 -8.06
N PHE A 216 5.49 8.71 -7.54
CA PHE A 216 4.29 9.09 -8.29
C PHE A 216 4.36 10.56 -8.71
N LEU A 217 4.63 11.47 -7.78
CA LEU A 217 4.71 12.91 -8.07
C LEU A 217 5.79 13.21 -9.10
N CYS A 218 6.99 12.63 -8.97
CA CYS A 218 8.07 12.84 -9.93
C CYS A 218 7.68 12.41 -11.34
N ARG A 219 7.01 11.26 -11.51
CA ARG A 219 6.52 10.83 -12.82
C ARG A 219 5.41 11.72 -13.35
N MET A 220 4.44 12.10 -12.51
CA MET A 220 3.35 13.00 -12.87
C MET A 220 3.90 14.32 -13.40
N LEU A 221 4.81 14.96 -12.66
CA LEU A 221 5.43 16.22 -13.06
C LEU A 221 6.20 16.07 -14.37
N PHE A 222 7.04 15.04 -14.50
CA PHE A 222 7.80 14.80 -15.73
C PHE A 222 6.88 14.66 -16.95
N TYR A 223 5.80 13.88 -16.83
CA TYR A 223 4.87 13.66 -17.95
C TYR A 223 4.05 14.91 -18.29
N ILE A 224 3.64 15.72 -17.30
CA ILE A 224 2.96 17.00 -17.56
C ILE A 224 3.89 17.94 -18.32
N ILE A 225 5.15 18.06 -17.86
CA ILE A 225 6.15 18.93 -18.49
C ILE A 225 6.39 18.49 -19.94
N CYS A 226 6.60 17.20 -20.19
CA CYS A 226 6.82 16.71 -21.54
C CYS A 226 5.59 16.93 -22.44
N ASP A 227 4.37 16.64 -21.97
CA ASP A 227 3.14 16.86 -22.76
C ASP A 227 2.93 18.35 -23.08
N ALA A 228 3.19 19.26 -22.12
CA ALA A 228 3.12 20.70 -22.33
C ALA A 228 4.20 21.25 -23.28
N LEU A 229 5.38 20.63 -23.31
CA LEU A 229 6.47 20.96 -24.24
C LEU A 229 6.33 20.27 -25.61
N GLY A 230 5.31 19.44 -25.81
CA GLY A 230 5.17 18.63 -27.03
C GLY A 230 6.26 17.56 -27.20
N VAL A 231 6.92 17.17 -26.12
CA VAL A 231 7.94 16.11 -26.11
C VAL A 231 7.24 14.76 -25.94
N GLU A 232 7.42 13.88 -26.92
CA GLU A 232 6.91 12.53 -26.85
C GLU A 232 7.64 11.74 -25.76
N VAL A 233 6.92 11.39 -24.69
CA VAL A 233 7.41 10.44 -23.70
C VAL A 233 7.14 9.03 -24.21
N PRO A 234 8.04 8.05 -24.04
CA PRO A 234 7.71 6.65 -24.28
C PRO A 234 6.53 6.20 -23.41
N PRO A 235 5.67 5.28 -23.87
CA PRO A 235 4.64 4.70 -23.02
C PRO A 235 5.29 4.13 -21.75
N VAL A 236 4.61 4.25 -20.61
CA VAL A 236 5.06 3.56 -19.40
C VAL A 236 4.99 2.08 -19.74
N GLU A 237 6.13 1.44 -19.98
CA GLU A 237 6.17 0.00 -20.12
C GLU A 237 5.70 -0.59 -18.80
N THR A 238 4.46 -1.05 -18.76
CA THR A 238 4.02 -1.99 -17.75
C THR A 238 4.77 -3.28 -18.06
N ARG A 239 5.97 -3.43 -17.51
CA ARG A 239 6.44 -4.77 -17.19
C ARG A 239 5.41 -5.29 -16.19
N LYS A 240 4.36 -5.95 -16.68
CA LYS A 240 3.46 -6.75 -15.85
C LYS A 240 4.42 -7.53 -14.97
N LEU A 241 4.40 -7.33 -13.65
CA LEU A 241 5.33 -8.00 -12.74
C LEU A 241 5.29 -9.54 -12.92
N TRP A 242 4.21 -10.05 -13.51
CA TRP A 242 4.09 -11.42 -14.01
C TRP A 242 5.05 -11.84 -15.14
N ALA A 243 5.64 -10.93 -15.92
CA ALA A 243 6.63 -11.22 -16.96
C ALA A 243 8.09 -11.12 -16.44
N ALA A 244 8.30 -10.47 -15.28
CA ALA A 244 9.54 -10.62 -14.51
C ALA A 244 9.70 -12.05 -13.92
N LYS A 245 8.73 -12.95 -14.17
CA LYS A 245 8.84 -14.41 -14.02
C LYS A 245 10.02 -15.04 -14.78
N THR A 246 10.65 -14.32 -15.71
CA THR A 246 11.70 -14.88 -16.58
C THR A 246 13.08 -14.28 -16.31
N GLU A 247 13.22 -12.96 -16.12
CA GLU A 247 14.54 -12.35 -15.86
C GLU A 247 15.04 -12.58 -14.42
N GLY A 248 14.14 -12.84 -13.46
CA GLY A 248 14.53 -13.33 -12.14
C GLY A 248 15.03 -14.79 -12.14
N ARG A 249 14.89 -15.55 -13.24
CA ARG A 249 15.33 -16.95 -13.30
C ARG A 249 16.84 -17.10 -13.36
N GLU A 250 17.58 -16.15 -13.92
CA GLU A 250 19.05 -16.26 -13.97
C GLU A 250 19.71 -16.17 -12.59
N ILE A 251 19.07 -15.50 -11.63
CA ILE A 251 19.59 -15.42 -10.25
C ILE A 251 19.32 -16.72 -9.48
N TYR A 252 18.40 -17.58 -9.94
CA TYR A 252 18.00 -18.81 -9.26
C TYR A 252 18.22 -20.11 -10.06
N SER A 253 18.85 -20.07 -11.23
CA SER A 253 19.27 -21.24 -12.02
C SER A 253 20.39 -22.08 -11.37
N ARG A 254 20.74 -21.79 -10.11
CA ARG A 254 21.67 -22.59 -9.29
C ARG A 254 20.97 -23.52 -8.29
N LEU A 255 19.65 -23.67 -8.36
CA LEU A 255 18.91 -24.68 -7.60
C LEU A 255 18.58 -25.88 -8.52
N PRO A 256 18.64 -27.12 -7.99
CA PRO A 256 18.66 -28.33 -8.80
C PRO A 256 17.39 -28.49 -9.65
N ASP A 257 17.62 -28.87 -10.91
CA ASP A 257 16.63 -29.07 -11.96
C ASP A 257 15.55 -30.09 -11.54
N SER A 258 14.31 -29.63 -11.36
CA SER A 258 13.16 -30.52 -11.56
C SER A 258 11.99 -29.71 -12.14
N ILE A 259 11.84 -29.82 -13.44
CA ILE A 259 10.77 -29.19 -14.25
C ILE A 259 9.39 -29.86 -14.00
N ASN A 260 9.33 -30.98 -13.27
CA ASN A 260 8.09 -31.74 -13.02
C ASN A 260 7.38 -31.40 -11.69
N ALA A 261 7.96 -30.55 -10.83
CA ALA A 261 7.36 -30.25 -9.52
C ALA A 261 6.20 -29.25 -9.58
N VAL A 262 6.13 -28.39 -10.61
CA VAL A 262 5.16 -27.29 -10.66
C VAL A 262 3.75 -27.80 -10.99
N ASP A 263 3.61 -28.72 -11.95
CA ASP A 263 2.30 -29.30 -12.31
C ASP A 263 1.75 -30.24 -11.23
N GLY A 264 2.64 -30.95 -10.52
CA GLY A 264 2.27 -31.77 -9.36
C GLY A 264 1.81 -30.90 -8.18
N PHE A 265 2.56 -29.83 -7.89
CA PHE A 265 2.25 -28.88 -6.83
C PHE A 265 0.94 -28.13 -7.09
N GLU A 266 0.69 -27.68 -8.33
CA GLU A 266 -0.56 -27.01 -8.68
C GLU A 266 -1.76 -27.95 -8.51
N LYS A 267 -1.66 -29.22 -8.95
CA LYS A 267 -2.72 -30.23 -8.73
C LYS A 267 -2.94 -30.56 -7.26
N GLU A 268 -1.87 -30.68 -6.47
CA GLU A 268 -1.94 -30.98 -5.03
C GLU A 268 -2.56 -29.82 -4.25
N VAL A 269 -2.16 -28.58 -4.58
CA VAL A 269 -2.75 -27.36 -4.03
C VAL A 269 -4.22 -27.29 -4.44
N ILE A 270 -4.57 -27.38 -5.73
CA ILE A 270 -5.97 -27.35 -6.19
C ILE A 270 -6.81 -28.44 -5.51
N GLY A 271 -6.29 -29.67 -5.36
CA GLY A 271 -6.96 -30.78 -4.68
C GLY A 271 -7.23 -30.47 -3.20
N SER A 272 -6.21 -30.00 -2.48
CA SER A 272 -6.31 -29.60 -1.07
C SER A 272 -7.28 -28.42 -0.89
N LEU A 273 -7.31 -27.48 -1.84
CA LEU A 273 -8.19 -26.32 -1.83
C LEU A 273 -9.66 -26.69 -2.12
N GLN A 274 -9.91 -27.61 -3.05
CA GLN A 274 -11.26 -28.15 -3.30
C GLN A 274 -11.78 -28.93 -2.10
N GLU A 275 -10.90 -29.65 -1.39
CA GLU A 275 -11.26 -30.32 -0.16
C GLU A 275 -11.56 -29.32 0.98
N MET A 276 -10.81 -28.22 1.09
CA MET A 276 -11.16 -27.11 1.99
C MET A 276 -12.48 -26.46 1.63
N GLN A 277 -12.76 -26.18 0.35
CA GLN A 277 -14.06 -25.62 -0.08
C GLN A 277 -15.23 -26.55 0.23
N LYS A 278 -15.07 -27.87 0.01
CA LYS A 278 -16.06 -28.88 0.41
C LYS A 278 -16.29 -28.88 1.92
N LYS A 279 -15.25 -28.57 2.70
CA LYS A 279 -15.32 -28.44 4.17
C LYS A 279 -15.75 -27.04 4.63
N ALA A 280 -15.77 -26.00 3.78
CA ALA A 280 -15.95 -24.59 4.11
C ALA A 280 -17.39 -24.18 4.50
N VAL A 281 -17.97 -24.90 5.46
CA VAL A 281 -19.14 -24.48 6.27
C VAL A 281 -18.85 -23.16 7.04
N TRP A 282 -17.57 -22.79 7.16
CA TRP A 282 -17.01 -21.83 8.11
C TRP A 282 -17.37 -20.36 7.85
N ILE A 283 -17.53 -19.94 6.59
CA ILE A 283 -17.98 -18.55 6.27
C ILE A 283 -19.46 -18.38 6.65
N ARG A 284 -20.26 -19.44 6.48
CA ARG A 284 -21.66 -19.45 6.88
C ARG A 284 -21.76 -19.51 8.41
N ASP A 285 -20.87 -20.25 9.07
CA ASP A 285 -20.81 -20.37 10.53
C ASP A 285 -20.38 -19.07 11.24
N TRP A 286 -19.46 -18.29 10.64
CA TRP A 286 -19.04 -17.01 11.23
C TRP A 286 -20.19 -16.01 11.42
N LYS A 287 -21.07 -15.90 10.41
CA LYS A 287 -22.22 -14.98 10.42
C LYS A 287 -23.52 -15.63 10.91
N PHE A 288 -23.70 -16.94 10.67
CA PHE A 288 -24.99 -17.63 10.81
C PHE A 288 -24.89 -18.99 11.54
N GLY A 289 -23.74 -19.32 12.14
CA GLY A 289 -23.57 -20.50 12.98
C GLY A 289 -24.54 -20.52 14.15
N HIS A 290 -24.71 -21.66 14.82
CA HIS A 290 -25.63 -21.80 15.96
C HIS A 290 -24.88 -22.39 17.18
N PRO A 291 -24.42 -21.56 18.13
CA PRO A 291 -24.52 -20.11 18.14
C PRO A 291 -23.53 -19.45 17.15
N PRO A 292 -23.82 -18.25 16.63
CA PRO A 292 -22.93 -17.61 15.65
C PRO A 292 -21.54 -17.42 16.24
N HIS A 293 -20.49 -17.65 15.46
CA HIS A 293 -19.10 -17.51 15.93
C HIS A 293 -18.81 -16.13 16.55
N LYS A 294 -19.45 -15.07 16.03
CA LYS A 294 -19.40 -13.70 16.61
C LYS A 294 -19.82 -13.65 18.08
N THR A 295 -20.72 -14.54 18.50
CA THR A 295 -21.25 -14.63 19.87
C THR A 295 -20.32 -15.39 20.81
N ILE A 296 -19.52 -16.33 20.29
CA ILE A 296 -18.57 -17.15 21.07
C ILE A 296 -17.21 -16.45 21.20
N CYS A 297 -16.76 -15.80 20.12
CA CYS A 297 -15.44 -15.19 20.02
C CYS A 297 -15.45 -13.66 20.23
N GLY A 298 -16.62 -13.03 20.33
CA GLY A 298 -16.73 -11.63 20.73
C GLY A 298 -16.55 -11.49 22.23
N LYS A 299 -15.62 -10.62 22.68
CA LYS A 299 -15.63 -10.18 24.07
C LYS A 299 -17.03 -9.63 24.39
N PRO A 300 -17.65 -9.95 25.54
CA PRO A 300 -18.81 -9.20 25.98
C PRO A 300 -18.41 -7.73 25.99
N VAL A 301 -19.28 -6.85 25.47
CA VAL A 301 -19.08 -5.40 25.48
C VAL A 301 -19.04 -4.97 26.95
N ALA A 302 -17.87 -5.06 27.57
CA ALA A 302 -17.63 -4.49 28.87
C ALA A 302 -17.69 -2.98 28.67
N VAL A 303 -18.60 -2.35 29.40
CA VAL A 303 -18.68 -0.89 29.58
C VAL A 303 -17.25 -0.38 29.80
N GLN A 304 -16.82 0.57 28.97
CA GLN A 304 -15.47 1.13 28.99
C GLN A 304 -15.20 1.77 30.36
N SER A 305 -14.48 1.05 31.22
CA SER A 305 -13.75 1.64 32.34
C SER A 305 -12.42 2.17 31.81
N PRO A 306 -12.02 3.42 32.11
CA PRO A 306 -10.74 3.96 31.70
C PRO A 306 -9.65 3.23 32.48
N THR A 307 -9.08 2.19 31.87
CA THR A 307 -7.98 1.42 32.46
C THR A 307 -6.70 1.75 31.69
N PRO A 308 -5.55 1.94 32.36
CA PRO A 308 -4.36 2.48 31.74
C PRO A 308 -3.79 1.51 30.71
N ILE A 309 -3.15 2.06 29.68
CA ILE A 309 -2.36 1.34 28.68
C ILE A 309 -1.37 0.43 29.42
N VAL A 310 -1.60 -0.89 29.40
CA VAL A 310 -0.66 -1.88 29.94
C VAL A 310 0.47 -2.06 28.92
N PRO A 311 1.75 -1.76 29.26
CA PRO A 311 2.83 -1.83 28.30
C PRO A 311 3.38 -3.27 28.12
N LEU A 312 3.53 -3.65 26.84
CA LEU A 312 4.58 -4.45 26.19
C LEU A 312 5.16 -5.76 26.79
N ARG A 313 4.74 -6.30 27.95
CA ARG A 313 5.36 -7.55 28.47
C ARG A 313 5.00 -8.83 27.71
N ALA A 314 3.91 -8.85 26.93
CA ALA A 314 3.53 -10.01 26.12
C ALA A 314 4.35 -10.13 24.82
N PHE A 315 5.13 -9.09 24.45
CA PHE A 315 5.87 -9.05 23.19
C PHE A 315 7.24 -9.75 23.30
N GLU A 316 7.93 -9.62 24.45
CA GLU A 316 9.24 -10.24 24.68
C GLU A 316 9.18 -11.78 24.69
N GLN A 317 8.08 -12.38 25.16
CA GLN A 317 7.89 -13.84 25.13
C GLN A 317 7.70 -14.42 23.72
N ALA A 318 7.22 -13.63 22.76
CA ALA A 318 7.10 -14.06 21.35
C ALA A 318 8.45 -14.00 20.61
N ILE A 319 9.40 -13.17 21.06
CA ILE A 319 10.72 -12.99 20.43
C ILE A 319 11.74 -13.99 21.00
N SER A 320 11.55 -14.44 22.24
CA SER A 320 12.44 -15.39 22.92
C SER A 320 12.35 -16.83 22.41
N SER A 321 11.33 -17.20 21.63
CA SER A 321 11.30 -18.54 21.02
C SER A 321 12.23 -18.55 19.81
N SER A 322 13.25 -19.40 19.87
CA SER A 322 14.33 -19.55 18.88
C SER A 322 13.86 -19.40 17.42
N GLN A 323 14.73 -18.82 16.59
CA GLN A 323 14.60 -18.54 15.14
C GLN A 323 14.03 -19.66 14.22
N LYS A 324 13.67 -20.84 14.73
CA LYS A 324 13.21 -21.99 13.95
C LYS A 324 11.71 -22.05 13.65
N ASP A 325 10.86 -21.27 14.33
CA ASP A 325 9.41 -21.42 14.21
C ASP A 325 8.69 -20.11 13.85
N VAL A 326 9.21 -19.42 12.82
CA VAL A 326 8.68 -18.15 12.26
C VAL A 326 7.22 -18.27 11.75
N TYR A 327 6.70 -19.49 11.63
CA TYR A 327 5.34 -19.79 11.16
C TYR A 327 4.32 -20.05 12.26
N THR A 328 4.71 -19.94 13.53
CA THR A 328 3.81 -20.28 14.64
C THR A 328 2.78 -19.18 14.84
N ILE A 329 1.52 -19.50 14.55
CA ILE A 329 0.37 -18.70 14.99
C ILE A 329 0.42 -18.61 16.53
N PRO A 330 0.41 -17.40 17.13
CA PRO A 330 0.59 -17.23 18.58
C PRO A 330 -0.55 -17.91 19.38
N PRO A 331 -0.43 -18.12 20.70
CA PRO A 331 -1.57 -18.49 21.56
C PRO A 331 -2.62 -17.36 21.61
N PRO A 332 -3.87 -17.64 22.00
CA PRO A 332 -4.89 -16.60 22.14
C PRO A 332 -4.60 -15.68 23.33
N ASP A 333 -4.99 -14.41 23.21
CA ASP A 333 -4.93 -13.44 24.32
C ASP A 333 -5.86 -13.86 25.47
N LYS A 334 -5.53 -13.45 26.70
CA LYS A 334 -6.35 -13.77 27.88
C LYS A 334 -7.81 -13.34 27.67
N GLY A 335 -8.73 -14.30 27.80
CA GLY A 335 -10.18 -14.09 27.63
C GLY A 335 -10.68 -14.18 26.18
N PHE A 336 -9.80 -14.42 25.20
CA PHE A 336 -10.22 -14.78 23.85
C PHE A 336 -10.25 -16.31 23.72
N ILE A 337 -11.43 -16.86 23.42
CA ILE A 337 -11.61 -18.29 23.18
C ILE A 337 -11.70 -18.50 21.68
N ARG A 338 -10.81 -19.33 21.14
CA ARG A 338 -10.87 -19.76 19.73
C ARG A 338 -11.96 -20.80 19.59
N SER A 339 -12.78 -20.68 18.56
CA SER A 339 -13.71 -21.74 18.16
C SER A 339 -12.96 -23.00 17.73
N SER A 340 -13.65 -24.15 17.75
CA SER A 340 -13.15 -25.40 17.19
C SER A 340 -12.67 -25.24 15.75
N ASP A 341 -13.43 -24.52 14.93
CA ASP A 341 -13.14 -24.33 13.50
C ASP A 341 -11.86 -23.51 13.29
N LEU A 342 -11.69 -22.44 14.07
CA LEU A 342 -10.47 -21.65 14.02
C LEU A 342 -9.27 -22.48 14.50
N ILE A 343 -9.43 -23.32 15.52
CA ILE A 343 -8.37 -24.24 15.97
C ILE A 343 -8.01 -25.22 14.84
N SER A 344 -9.00 -25.81 14.16
CA SER A 344 -8.76 -26.69 13.01
C SER A 344 -8.03 -25.98 11.87
N GLN A 345 -8.39 -24.72 11.58
CA GLN A 345 -7.70 -23.91 10.58
C GLN A 345 -6.25 -23.61 10.99
N ILE A 346 -6.01 -23.28 12.26
CA ILE A 346 -4.67 -23.04 12.80
C ILE A 346 -3.82 -24.30 12.67
N VAL A 347 -4.33 -25.46 13.08
CA VAL A 347 -3.64 -26.75 12.95
C VAL A 347 -3.31 -27.05 11.50
N TYR A 348 -4.27 -26.86 10.58
CA TYR A 348 -4.04 -27.05 9.15
C TYR A 348 -2.94 -26.12 8.62
N LEU A 349 -2.98 -24.83 8.95
CA LEU A 349 -1.96 -23.85 8.52
C LEU A 349 -0.59 -24.18 9.14
N GLN A 350 -0.52 -24.64 10.38
CA GLN A 350 0.74 -25.01 11.02
C GLN A 350 1.35 -26.30 10.43
N ASP A 351 0.51 -27.27 10.05
CA ASP A 351 0.94 -28.52 9.42
C ASP A 351 1.35 -28.31 7.95
N LYS A 352 0.48 -27.65 7.16
CA LYS A 352 0.62 -27.56 5.70
C LYS A 352 1.36 -26.32 5.20
N CYS A 353 1.32 -25.18 5.90
CA CYS A 353 2.06 -23.98 5.45
C CYS A 353 3.56 -24.01 5.80
N ARG A 354 4.07 -25.07 6.42
CA ARG A 354 5.52 -25.31 6.45
C ARG A 354 6.07 -25.55 5.03
N GLU A 355 5.27 -26.16 4.16
CA GLU A 355 5.62 -26.45 2.76
C GLU A 355 4.99 -25.45 1.79
N LEU A 356 3.74 -25.03 2.05
CA LEU A 356 3.03 -24.04 1.26
C LEU A 356 3.37 -22.62 1.74
N LYS A 357 4.28 -21.93 1.04
CA LYS A 357 4.54 -20.51 1.28
C LYS A 357 3.26 -19.71 1.02
N GLU A 358 2.73 -19.12 2.10
CA GLU A 358 1.54 -18.26 2.25
C GLU A 358 0.55 -18.17 1.06
N LEU A 359 -0.61 -18.80 1.25
CA LEU A 359 -1.81 -18.65 0.42
C LEU A 359 -2.80 -17.69 1.11
N ALA A 360 -3.31 -16.71 0.36
CA ALA A 360 -4.46 -15.90 0.77
C ALA A 360 -5.73 -16.42 0.09
N TYR A 361 -6.82 -16.54 0.83
CA TYR A 361 -8.14 -16.83 0.28
C TYR A 361 -8.87 -15.51 0.04
N MET A 362 -9.33 -15.26 -1.19
CA MET A 362 -10.14 -14.10 -1.52
C MET A 362 -11.48 -14.55 -2.10
N LYS A 363 -12.59 -14.12 -1.48
CA LYS A 363 -13.95 -14.33 -2.02
C LYS A 363 -14.45 -13.05 -2.69
N GLY A 364 -14.71 -13.11 -3.99
CA GLY A 364 -15.27 -12.02 -4.78
C GLY A 364 -16.51 -12.48 -5.53
N GLY A 365 -17.70 -12.10 -5.05
CA GLY A 365 -18.98 -12.58 -5.60
C GLY A 365 -19.16 -14.08 -5.41
N GLU A 366 -19.52 -14.78 -6.49
CA GLU A 366 -19.69 -16.25 -6.51
C GLU A 366 -18.37 -17.02 -6.62
N LYS A 367 -17.25 -16.33 -6.87
CA LYS A 367 -15.95 -16.97 -7.05
C LYS A 367 -15.06 -16.79 -5.84
N ALA A 368 -14.27 -17.81 -5.57
CA ALA A 368 -13.22 -17.78 -4.58
C ALA A 368 -11.88 -18.07 -5.26
N TRP A 369 -10.87 -17.29 -4.88
CA TRP A 369 -9.52 -17.33 -5.41
C TRP A 369 -8.56 -17.66 -4.28
N PHE A 370 -7.53 -18.42 -4.58
CA PHE A 370 -6.38 -18.57 -3.69
C PHE A 370 -5.19 -17.89 -4.36
N ILE A 371 -4.59 -16.92 -3.67
CA ILE A 371 -3.42 -16.18 -4.17
C ILE A 371 -2.21 -16.68 -3.42
N CYS A 372 -1.28 -17.31 -4.15
CA CYS A 372 0.04 -17.65 -3.63
C CYS A 372 0.90 -16.38 -3.59
N LEU A 373 1.43 -16.02 -2.41
CA LEU A 373 2.16 -14.76 -2.18
C LEU A 373 3.68 -14.90 -2.32
N TYR A 374 4.14 -15.96 -3.00
CA TYR A 374 5.54 -16.39 -3.05
C TYR A 374 6.58 -15.31 -3.38
N GLN A 375 6.20 -14.25 -4.10
CA GLN A 375 7.14 -13.23 -4.60
C GLN A 375 7.03 -11.86 -3.93
N ASP A 376 5.95 -11.63 -3.18
CA ASP A 376 5.77 -10.39 -2.42
C ASP A 376 5.99 -10.74 -0.94
N THR A 377 7.25 -10.67 -0.51
CA THR A 377 7.66 -10.87 0.89
C THR A 377 6.86 -9.96 1.84
N TRP A 378 6.37 -8.83 1.32
CA TRP A 378 5.67 -7.82 2.08
C TRP A 378 4.20 -8.15 2.26
N THR A 379 3.47 -8.47 1.18
CA THR A 379 2.05 -8.88 1.32
C THR A 379 1.95 -10.16 2.14
N ALA A 380 2.92 -11.07 2.01
CA ALA A 380 3.02 -12.24 2.88
C ALA A 380 3.20 -11.84 4.36
N ALA A 381 4.29 -11.14 4.70
CA ALA A 381 4.53 -10.70 6.08
C ALA A 381 3.37 -9.88 6.67
N TYR A 382 2.74 -9.03 5.85
CA TYR A 382 1.57 -8.23 6.21
C TYR A 382 0.38 -9.12 6.55
N LEU A 383 -0.03 -10.01 5.64
CA LEU A 383 -1.14 -10.93 5.93
C LEU A 383 -0.84 -11.84 7.11
N ARG A 384 0.41 -12.26 7.31
CA ARG A 384 0.81 -13.03 8.49
C ARG A 384 0.56 -12.25 9.77
N VAL A 385 0.89 -10.96 9.82
CA VAL A 385 0.64 -10.12 10.99
C VAL A 385 -0.85 -9.94 11.25
N PHE A 386 -1.64 -9.58 10.25
CA PHE A 386 -3.10 -9.45 10.43
C PHE A 386 -3.76 -10.77 10.80
N ARG A 387 -3.33 -11.87 10.17
CA ARG A 387 -3.81 -13.21 10.52
C ARG A 387 -3.48 -13.57 11.95
N ASN A 388 -2.23 -13.39 12.36
CA ASN A 388 -1.82 -13.69 13.72
C ASN A 388 -2.54 -12.78 14.73
N HIS A 389 -2.78 -11.50 14.40
CA HIS A 389 -3.54 -10.58 15.23
C HIS A 389 -5.01 -11.05 15.38
N GLY A 390 -5.69 -11.30 14.26
CA GLY A 390 -7.06 -11.83 14.26
C GLY A 390 -7.19 -13.17 14.98
N PHE A 391 -6.23 -14.07 14.81
CA PHE A 391 -6.21 -15.38 15.49
C PHE A 391 -5.88 -15.26 16.98
N ARG A 392 -5.15 -14.22 17.39
CA ARG A 392 -4.79 -13.99 18.79
C ARG A 392 -5.94 -13.41 19.59
N ASN A 393 -6.69 -12.45 19.04
CA ASN A 393 -7.65 -11.68 19.84
C ASN A 393 -9.00 -11.40 19.17
N GLY A 394 -9.24 -11.94 17.97
CA GLY A 394 -10.47 -11.73 17.23
C GLY A 394 -10.67 -10.30 16.74
N ASP A 395 -9.60 -9.50 16.60
CA ASP A 395 -9.69 -8.11 16.13
C ASP A 395 -10.46 -8.05 14.80
N PRO A 396 -11.66 -7.42 14.79
CA PRO A 396 -12.49 -7.34 13.60
C PRO A 396 -11.80 -6.65 12.41
N LYS A 397 -10.87 -5.70 12.66
CA LYS A 397 -10.11 -5.04 11.59
C LYS A 397 -9.11 -5.99 10.97
N ALA A 398 -8.42 -6.77 11.79
CA ALA A 398 -7.48 -7.75 11.30
C ALA A 398 -8.15 -8.90 10.57
N VAL A 399 -9.33 -9.32 11.05
CA VAL A 399 -10.18 -10.29 10.35
C VAL A 399 -10.71 -9.74 9.03
N ALA A 400 -11.06 -8.46 8.94
CA ALA A 400 -11.54 -7.85 7.69
C ALA A 400 -10.46 -7.71 6.60
N VAL A 401 -9.18 -7.67 7.00
CA VAL A 401 -8.03 -7.63 6.08
C VAL A 401 -7.69 -9.02 5.51
N MET A 402 -8.04 -10.09 6.24
CA MET A 402 -7.96 -11.48 5.77
C MET A 402 -9.12 -11.83 4.86
#